data_AF-X1J418-F1
#
_entry.id   AF-X1J418-F1
#
_cell.length_a   1.000
_cell.length_b   1.000
_cell.length_c   1.000
_cell.angle_alpha   90.00
_cell.angle_beta   90.00
_cell.angle_gamma   90.00
#
_symmetry.space_group_name_H-M   'P 1'
#
loop_
_entity.id
_entity.type
_entity.pdbx_description
1 polymer ?
#
loop_
_entity_poly.entity_id
_entity_poly.type
_entity_poly.pdbx_seq_one_letter_code
_entity_poly.pdbx_strand_id
1 'polypeptide(L)'
;AGYSLCLLERLQDALRRRDIWLENSDRWGDPREKLLQGEEWQTQRIPVCRALGHPVDGRKGVQQLAIQLDETWKAVASRFEKNAEVHICNEGKYPSLTISCLEKQEEPPSLLRLNNRIKQLLPPVDLTELLLEIDAQTGFTHEFAHVSESGARAQDLHISLCAVLMAEACNIGLEPLIKHNIPALTRHRLSWVKQNYLRAETLVSANARLVDFQSTLELAGRWGGGEVASADGMRFVTPVKTINSGSNRKYFGSGTRHHLV
;
A
#
# COMPACT_ATOMS: atom_id res chain seq x y z
N ALA A 1 15.04 16.07 37.26
CA ALA A 1 15.01 15.41 35.94
C ALA A 1 13.68 14.69 35.66
N GLY A 2 13.16 13.86 36.57
CA GLY A 2 11.91 13.10 36.33
C GLY A 2 10.65 13.94 36.08
N TYR A 3 10.49 15.07 36.78
CA TYR A 3 9.34 15.98 36.59
C TYR A 3 9.29 16.57 35.16
N SER A 4 10.44 16.97 34.60
CA SER A 4 10.52 17.49 33.24
C SER A 4 10.13 16.44 32.18
N LEU A 5 10.51 15.17 32.40
CA LEU A 5 10.15 14.09 31.49
C LEU A 5 8.63 13.81 31.55
N CYS A 6 8.05 13.79 32.75
CA CYS A 6 6.61 13.65 32.95
C CYS A 6 5.82 14.80 32.28
N LEU A 7 6.30 16.05 32.44
CA LEU A 7 5.70 17.21 31.78
C LEU A 7 5.73 17.08 30.25
N LEU A 8 6.88 16.68 29.67
CA LEU A 8 7.01 16.49 28.23
C LEU A 8 6.14 15.35 27.70
N GLU A 9 5.99 14.27 28.44
CA GLU A 9 5.09 13.15 28.09
C GLU A 9 3.63 13.62 28.09
N ARG A 10 3.20 14.34 29.13
CA ARG A 10 1.84 14.90 29.20
C ARG A 10 1.58 15.93 28.11
N LEU A 11 2.57 16.77 27.79
CA LEU A 11 2.48 17.73 26.68
C LEU A 11 2.35 17.00 25.34
N GLN A 12 3.13 15.94 25.12
CA GLN A 12 3.03 15.13 23.90
C GLN A 12 1.66 14.46 23.79
N ASP A 13 1.13 13.90 24.88
CA ASP A 13 -0.20 13.29 24.88
C ASP A 13 -1.30 14.32 24.62
N ALA A 14 -1.23 15.51 25.23
CA ALA A 14 -2.18 16.59 25.01
C ALA A 14 -2.14 17.10 23.55
N LEU A 15 -0.95 17.25 22.97
CA LEU A 15 -0.78 17.58 21.54
C LEU A 15 -1.34 16.49 20.62
N ARG A 16 -1.17 15.20 20.97
CA ARG A 16 -1.73 14.07 20.22
C ARG A 16 -3.26 14.03 20.29
N ARG A 17 -3.84 14.31 21.45
CA ARG A 17 -5.31 14.38 21.67
C ARG A 17 -5.94 15.65 21.11
N ARG A 18 -5.12 16.64 20.72
CA ARG A 18 -5.55 17.98 20.28
C ARG A 18 -6.20 18.82 21.39
N ASP A 19 -5.86 18.53 22.65
CA ASP A 19 -6.28 19.35 23.80
C ASP A 19 -5.46 20.65 23.88
N ILE A 20 -4.20 20.59 23.45
CA ILE A 20 -3.29 21.72 23.26
C ILE A 20 -2.90 21.74 21.78
N TRP A 21 -2.73 22.93 21.22
CA TRP A 21 -2.27 23.12 19.86
C TRP A 21 -1.19 24.21 19.81
N LEU A 22 -0.43 24.21 18.72
CA LEU A 22 0.59 25.22 18.43
C LEU A 22 0.07 26.14 17.32
N GLU A 23 -0.01 27.43 17.62
CA GLU A 23 -0.28 28.45 16.62
C GLU A 23 0.77 28.37 15.50
N ASN A 24 0.34 28.47 14.24
CA ASN A 24 1.19 28.38 13.03
C ASN A 24 1.89 27.03 12.78
N SER A 25 1.40 25.92 13.36
CA SER A 25 1.88 24.58 13.02
C SER A 25 0.93 23.83 12.10
N ASP A 26 1.40 23.39 10.93
CA ASP A 26 0.58 22.55 10.04
C ASP A 26 0.23 21.19 10.69
N ARG A 27 1.18 20.62 11.42
CA ARG A 27 1.05 19.29 12.03
C ARG A 27 0.29 19.34 13.36
N TRP A 28 0.59 20.34 14.20
CA TRP A 28 0.08 20.43 15.58
C TRP A 28 -0.85 21.64 15.82
N GLY A 29 -1.33 22.29 14.77
CA GLY A 29 -2.27 23.42 14.85
C GLY A 29 -3.70 23.01 15.25
N ASP A 30 -4.55 24.02 15.45
CA ASP A 30 -5.95 23.83 15.83
C ASP A 30 -6.72 23.22 14.65
N PRO A 31 -7.26 21.99 14.77
CA PRO A 31 -8.07 21.41 13.71
C PRO A 31 -9.37 22.20 13.43
N ARG A 32 -9.85 23.00 14.38
CA ARG A 32 -11.11 23.77 14.24
C ARG A 32 -11.00 24.96 13.30
N GLU A 33 -9.79 25.52 13.13
CA GLU A 33 -9.52 26.58 12.16
C GLU A 33 -9.70 26.10 10.71
N LYS A 34 -9.59 24.78 10.48
CA LYS A 34 -9.77 24.17 9.15
C LYS A 34 -11.23 23.86 8.82
N LEU A 35 -12.16 24.10 9.75
CA LEU A 35 -13.59 23.87 9.55
C LEU A 35 -14.23 25.12 8.95
N LEU A 36 -15.24 24.93 8.11
CA LEU A 36 -16.08 26.04 7.65
C LEU A 36 -16.75 26.70 8.86
N GLN A 37 -16.73 28.03 8.92
CA GLN A 37 -17.36 28.82 9.98
C GLN A 37 -18.26 29.92 9.41
N GLY A 38 -19.04 30.56 10.29
CA GLY A 38 -19.84 31.73 9.92
C GLY A 38 -20.82 31.48 8.77
N GLU A 39 -20.88 32.43 7.83
CA GLU A 39 -21.79 32.42 6.68
C GLU A 39 -21.49 31.28 5.68
N GLU A 40 -20.22 30.93 5.50
CA GLU A 40 -19.81 29.84 4.61
C GLU A 40 -20.37 28.50 5.10
N TRP A 41 -20.29 28.25 6.41
CA TRP A 41 -20.92 27.07 7.01
C TRP A 41 -22.44 27.11 6.87
N GLN A 42 -23.10 28.23 7.15
CA GLN A 42 -24.57 28.31 7.01
C GLN A 42 -25.03 28.01 5.58
N THR A 43 -24.29 28.48 4.59
CA THR A 43 -24.56 28.23 3.16
C THR A 43 -24.35 26.76 2.80
N GLN A 44 -23.27 26.14 3.30
CA GLN A 44 -22.91 24.75 2.97
C GLN A 44 -23.55 23.69 3.88
N ARG A 45 -24.21 24.09 4.97
CA ARG A 45 -24.72 23.16 5.99
C ARG A 45 -25.65 22.09 5.42
N ILE A 46 -26.66 22.50 4.64
CA ILE A 46 -27.64 21.58 4.06
C ILE A 46 -26.99 20.62 3.05
N PRO A 47 -26.23 21.08 2.03
CA PRO A 47 -25.61 20.17 1.06
C PRO A 47 -24.62 19.21 1.72
N VAL A 48 -23.80 19.66 2.68
CA VAL A 48 -22.85 18.81 3.41
C VAL A 48 -23.58 17.74 4.23
N CYS A 49 -24.58 18.12 5.04
CA CYS A 49 -25.36 17.16 5.83
C CYS A 49 -26.04 16.13 4.93
N ARG A 50 -26.59 16.54 3.78
CA ARG A 50 -27.20 15.61 2.82
C ARG A 50 -26.17 14.66 2.21
N ALA A 51 -25.02 15.16 1.78
CA ALA A 51 -23.96 14.34 1.19
C ALA A 51 -23.42 13.29 2.17
N LEU A 52 -23.34 13.64 3.46
CA LEU A 52 -22.91 12.73 4.53
C LEU A 52 -24.04 11.86 5.09
N GLY A 53 -25.28 12.03 4.62
CA GLY A 53 -26.44 11.29 5.14
C GLY A 53 -26.78 11.62 6.60
N HIS A 54 -26.43 12.82 7.07
CA HIS A 54 -26.67 13.26 8.45
C HIS A 54 -27.81 14.28 8.55
N PRO A 55 -28.51 14.34 9.71
CA PRO A 55 -29.47 15.40 9.98
C PRO A 55 -28.81 16.79 9.98
N VAL A 56 -29.55 17.79 9.50
CA VAL A 56 -29.12 19.20 9.55
C VAL A 56 -29.06 19.72 10.99
N ASP A 57 -29.90 19.16 11.87
CA ASP A 57 -29.90 19.45 13.31
C ASP A 57 -28.93 18.51 14.04
N GLY A 58 -27.82 19.06 14.53
CA GLY A 58 -26.80 18.31 15.25
C GLY A 58 -27.33 17.62 16.51
N ARG A 59 -28.33 18.18 17.20
CA ARG A 59 -28.92 17.53 18.39
C ARG A 59 -29.65 16.25 18.00
N LYS A 60 -30.37 16.27 16.87
CA LYS A 60 -31.00 15.07 16.31
C LYS A 60 -29.96 14.04 15.87
N GLY A 61 -28.87 14.48 15.24
CA GLY A 61 -27.76 13.60 14.87
C GLY A 61 -27.13 12.89 16.07
N VAL A 62 -26.82 13.63 17.14
CA VAL A 62 -26.29 13.06 18.39
C VAL A 62 -27.28 12.08 19.02
N GLN A 63 -28.57 12.41 19.05
CA GLN A 63 -29.60 11.53 19.58
C GLN A 63 -29.71 10.23 18.77
N GLN A 64 -29.67 10.31 17.44
CA GLN A 64 -29.68 9.13 16.56
C GLN A 64 -28.45 8.24 16.79
N LEU A 65 -27.26 8.84 16.90
CA LEU A 65 -26.03 8.09 17.19
C LEU A 65 -26.08 7.44 18.57
N ALA A 66 -26.62 8.11 19.58
CA ALA A 66 -26.79 7.56 20.92
C ALA A 66 -27.74 6.35 20.93
N ILE A 67 -28.86 6.45 20.21
CA ILE A 67 -29.80 5.32 20.03
C ILE A 67 -29.11 4.17 19.30
N GLN A 68 -28.45 4.45 18.17
CA GLN A 68 -27.76 3.43 17.38
C GLN A 68 -26.67 2.73 18.21
N LEU A 69 -25.91 3.47 19.01
CA LEU A 69 -24.89 2.93 19.91
C LEU A 69 -25.52 2.03 20.98
N ASP A 70 -26.60 2.45 21.62
CA ASP A 70 -27.29 1.66 22.64
C ASP A 70 -27.91 0.38 22.06
N GLU A 71 -28.54 0.47 20.88
CA GLU A 71 -29.12 -0.67 20.17
C GLU A 71 -28.03 -1.66 19.73
N THR A 72 -26.94 -1.18 19.13
CA THR A 72 -25.81 -2.05 18.75
C THR A 72 -25.13 -2.66 19.97
N TRP A 73 -24.95 -1.90 21.05
CA TRP A 73 -24.42 -2.42 22.31
C TRP A 73 -25.29 -3.55 22.86
N LYS A 74 -26.61 -3.36 22.95
CA LYS A 74 -27.57 -4.39 23.39
C LYS A 74 -27.54 -5.61 22.47
N ALA A 75 -27.50 -5.40 21.16
CA ALA A 75 -27.42 -6.48 20.18
C ALA A 75 -26.13 -7.30 20.34
N VAL A 76 -24.98 -6.63 20.49
CA VAL A 76 -23.69 -7.28 20.73
C VAL A 76 -23.70 -8.03 22.06
N ALA A 77 -24.09 -7.37 23.16
CA ALA A 77 -24.15 -7.98 24.48
C ALA A 77 -25.05 -9.23 24.51
N SER A 78 -26.22 -9.20 23.87
CA SER A 78 -27.14 -10.35 23.80
C SER A 78 -26.61 -11.54 23.00
N ARG A 79 -25.65 -11.30 22.10
CA ARG A 79 -25.04 -12.31 21.22
C ARG A 79 -23.64 -12.71 21.68
N PHE A 80 -23.03 -11.95 22.58
CA PHE A 80 -21.63 -12.08 22.96
C PHE A 80 -21.33 -13.48 23.52
N GLU A 81 -22.13 -13.93 24.49
CA GLU A 81 -21.99 -15.28 25.08
C GLU A 81 -22.20 -16.42 24.06
N LYS A 82 -22.87 -16.14 22.95
CA LYS A 82 -23.15 -17.10 21.87
C LYS A 82 -22.13 -17.04 20.73
N ASN A 83 -21.20 -16.08 20.77
CA ASN A 83 -20.25 -15.85 19.69
C ASN A 83 -18.91 -16.53 20.00
N ALA A 84 -18.68 -17.69 19.38
CA ALA A 84 -17.42 -18.43 19.52
C ALA A 84 -16.23 -17.76 18.83
N GLU A 85 -16.44 -16.69 18.04
CA GLU A 85 -15.38 -15.99 17.31
C GLU A 85 -14.83 -14.79 18.09
N VAL A 86 -15.44 -14.40 19.21
CA VAL A 86 -15.04 -13.19 19.96
C VAL A 86 -14.88 -13.50 21.43
N HIS A 87 -13.69 -13.25 21.96
CA HIS A 87 -13.32 -13.56 23.34
C HIS A 87 -12.72 -12.35 24.04
N ILE A 88 -13.08 -12.15 25.31
CA ILE A 88 -12.39 -11.20 26.19
C ILE A 88 -11.46 -12.01 27.11
N CYS A 89 -10.15 -11.82 26.95
CA CYS A 89 -9.15 -12.38 27.85
C CYS A 89 -8.81 -11.37 28.95
N ASN A 90 -9.05 -11.77 30.20
CA ASN A 90 -8.81 -10.96 31.40
C ASN A 90 -7.51 -11.35 32.15
N GLU A 91 -6.71 -12.27 31.61
CA GLU A 91 -5.51 -12.78 32.28
C GLU A 91 -4.31 -11.81 32.24
N GLY A 92 -4.38 -10.78 31.38
CA GLY A 92 -3.36 -9.73 31.26
C GLY A 92 -3.56 -8.56 32.23
N LYS A 93 -2.60 -7.62 32.23
CA LYS A 93 -2.69 -6.36 33.00
C LYS A 93 -3.95 -5.53 32.65
N TYR A 94 -4.48 -5.71 31.44
CA TYR A 94 -5.70 -5.09 30.94
C TYR A 94 -6.53 -6.14 30.20
N PRO A 95 -7.88 -6.05 30.23
CA PRO A 95 -8.74 -6.90 29.41
C PRO A 95 -8.42 -6.70 27.92
N SER A 96 -8.35 -7.79 27.18
CA SER A 96 -8.05 -7.79 25.75
C SER A 96 -9.16 -8.48 24.95
N LEU A 97 -9.58 -7.86 23.85
CA LEU A 97 -10.57 -8.42 22.93
C LEU A 97 -9.84 -9.15 21.80
N THR A 98 -10.11 -10.45 21.67
CA THR A 98 -9.58 -11.30 20.60
C THR A 98 -10.73 -11.68 19.67
N ILE A 99 -10.55 -11.42 18.38
CA ILE A 99 -11.46 -11.87 17.32
C ILE A 99 -10.73 -12.99 16.58
N SER A 100 -11.35 -14.16 16.53
CA SER A 100 -10.89 -15.32 15.77
C SER A 100 -10.74 -14.97 14.29
N CYS A 101 -9.73 -15.53 13.64
CA CYS A 101 -9.56 -15.36 12.20
C CYS A 101 -10.69 -16.09 11.48
N LEU A 102 -11.16 -15.53 10.37
CA LEU A 102 -12.11 -16.22 9.50
C LEU A 102 -11.52 -17.57 9.07
N GLU A 103 -12.29 -18.64 9.26
CA GLU A 103 -11.89 -19.95 8.74
C GLU A 103 -11.73 -19.88 7.23
N LYS A 104 -10.64 -20.47 6.74
CA LYS A 104 -10.42 -20.60 5.30
C LYS A 104 -11.56 -21.45 4.75
N GLN A 105 -12.30 -20.91 3.78
CA GLN A 105 -13.29 -21.70 3.06
C GLN A 105 -12.62 -22.89 2.38
N GLU A 106 -13.21 -24.08 2.53
CA GLU A 106 -12.74 -25.27 1.84
C GLU A 106 -12.80 -25.05 0.33
N GLU A 107 -11.67 -25.27 -0.35
CA GLU A 107 -11.60 -25.17 -1.80
C GLU A 107 -12.29 -26.38 -2.43
N PRO A 108 -13.29 -26.18 -3.31
CA PRO A 108 -14.03 -27.30 -3.87
C PRO A 108 -13.11 -28.20 -4.72
N PRO A 109 -13.31 -29.53 -4.74
CA PRO A 109 -12.47 -30.45 -5.52
C PRO A 109 -12.43 -30.14 -7.03
N SER A 110 -13.46 -29.48 -7.56
CA SER A 110 -13.47 -28.97 -8.94
C SER A 110 -12.43 -27.89 -9.17
N LEU A 111 -12.29 -26.93 -8.25
CA LEU A 111 -11.32 -25.83 -8.32
C LEU A 111 -9.89 -26.36 -8.24
N LEU A 112 -9.62 -27.29 -7.31
CA LEU A 112 -8.31 -27.92 -7.18
C LEU A 112 -7.90 -28.66 -8.46
N ARG A 113 -8.82 -29.43 -9.06
CA ARG A 113 -8.59 -30.10 -10.34
C ARG A 113 -8.31 -29.11 -11.48
N LEU A 114 -9.08 -28.02 -11.55
CA LEU A 114 -8.87 -26.98 -12.56
C LEU A 114 -7.51 -26.30 -12.39
N ASN A 115 -7.16 -25.88 -11.18
CA ASN A 115 -5.87 -25.25 -10.87
C ASN A 115 -4.69 -26.16 -11.24
N ASN A 116 -4.78 -27.45 -10.93
CA ASN A 116 -3.74 -28.41 -11.31
C ASN A 116 -3.61 -28.54 -12.83
N ARG A 117 -4.72 -28.57 -13.56
CA ARG A 117 -4.71 -28.63 -15.03
C ARG A 117 -4.12 -27.36 -15.64
N ILE A 118 -4.44 -26.18 -15.10
CA ILE A 118 -3.85 -24.91 -15.54
C ILE A 118 -2.34 -24.89 -15.27
N LYS A 119 -1.91 -25.30 -14.06
CA LYS A 119 -0.49 -25.36 -13.69
C LYS A 119 0.31 -26.30 -14.61
N GLN A 120 -0.29 -27.41 -15.07
CA GLN A 120 0.37 -28.32 -16.02
C GLN A 120 0.55 -27.72 -17.42
N LEU A 121 -0.24 -26.71 -17.78
CA LEU A 121 -0.12 -26.00 -19.07
C LEU A 121 0.88 -24.84 -19.00
N LEU A 122 1.23 -24.37 -17.81
CA LEU A 122 2.17 -23.28 -17.60
C LEU A 122 3.57 -23.86 -17.36
N PRO A 123 4.53 -23.65 -18.28
CA PRO A 123 5.90 -24.10 -18.04
C PRO A 123 6.51 -23.36 -16.84
N PRO A 124 7.36 -24.03 -16.04
CA PRO A 124 8.17 -23.32 -15.06
C PRO A 124 9.20 -22.45 -15.82
N VAL A 125 9.12 -21.14 -15.63
CA VAL A 125 10.03 -20.16 -16.26
C VAL A 125 10.73 -19.38 -15.16
N ASP A 126 12.05 -19.20 -15.27
CA ASP A 126 12.78 -18.30 -14.40
C ASP A 126 12.37 -16.86 -14.70
N LEU A 127 11.95 -16.12 -13.68
CA LEU A 127 11.48 -14.74 -13.85
C LEU A 127 12.57 -13.83 -14.46
N THR A 128 13.85 -14.13 -14.22
CA THR A 128 14.96 -13.38 -14.83
C THR A 128 15.11 -13.67 -16.33
N GLU A 129 14.87 -14.91 -16.75
CA GLU A 129 14.85 -15.30 -18.17
C GLU A 129 13.64 -14.68 -18.88
N LEU A 130 12.47 -14.70 -18.24
CA LEU A 130 11.26 -14.05 -18.77
C LEU A 130 11.50 -12.57 -19.05
N LEU A 131 12.17 -11.85 -18.14
CA LEU A 131 12.43 -10.43 -18.34
C LEU A 131 13.37 -10.16 -19.52
N LEU A 132 14.38 -11.01 -19.73
CA LEU A 132 15.28 -10.94 -20.88
C LEU A 132 14.56 -11.29 -22.19
N GLU A 133 13.64 -12.26 -22.16
CA GLU A 133 12.82 -12.62 -23.32
C GLU A 133 11.89 -11.46 -23.72
N ILE A 134 11.22 -10.84 -22.75
CA ILE A 134 10.38 -9.67 -23.00
C ILE A 134 11.22 -8.50 -23.52
N ASP A 135 12.43 -8.29 -23.02
CA ASP A 135 13.34 -7.30 -23.60
C ASP A 135 13.70 -7.63 -25.05
N ALA A 136 14.00 -8.89 -25.37
CA ALA A 136 14.28 -9.29 -26.75
C ALA A 136 13.08 -9.06 -27.70
N GLN A 137 11.84 -9.18 -27.21
CA GLN A 137 10.63 -8.96 -27.99
C GLN A 137 10.26 -7.47 -28.12
N THR A 138 10.50 -6.66 -27.09
CA THR A 138 9.98 -5.29 -27.00
C THR A 138 11.06 -4.21 -27.11
N GLY A 139 12.31 -4.55 -26.84
CA GLY A 139 13.43 -3.61 -26.73
C GLY A 139 13.26 -2.57 -25.63
N PHE A 140 12.45 -2.84 -24.60
CA PHE A 140 12.10 -1.84 -23.58
C PHE A 140 13.34 -1.32 -22.83
N THR A 141 14.42 -2.10 -22.74
CA THR A 141 15.66 -1.65 -22.08
C THR A 141 16.36 -0.50 -22.83
N HIS A 142 16.04 -0.29 -24.11
CA HIS A 142 16.58 0.84 -24.89
C HIS A 142 16.08 2.21 -24.44
N GLU A 143 14.94 2.26 -23.74
CA GLU A 143 14.37 3.50 -23.20
C GLU A 143 15.13 4.00 -21.96
N PHE A 144 16.00 3.17 -21.38
CA PHE A 144 16.87 3.58 -20.28
C PHE A 144 18.09 4.32 -20.83
N ALA A 145 17.95 5.64 -20.96
CA ALA A 145 19.05 6.52 -21.33
C ALA A 145 19.92 6.91 -20.12
N HIS A 146 21.24 7.03 -20.33
CA HIS A 146 22.17 7.51 -19.32
C HIS A 146 21.84 8.96 -18.92
N VAL A 147 22.01 9.30 -17.63
CA VAL A 147 21.67 10.62 -17.06
C VAL A 147 22.36 11.80 -17.75
N SER A 148 23.56 11.58 -18.30
CA SER A 148 24.32 12.62 -19.00
C SER A 148 24.03 12.70 -20.52
N GLU A 149 23.07 11.91 -21.03
CA GLU A 149 22.65 11.82 -22.44
C GLU A 149 23.77 11.50 -23.46
N SER A 150 25.00 11.28 -23.02
CA SER A 150 26.21 11.22 -23.85
C SER A 150 26.44 9.85 -24.51
N GLY A 151 25.38 9.05 -24.69
CA GLY A 151 25.45 7.78 -25.42
C GLY A 151 26.46 6.77 -24.85
N ALA A 152 26.68 6.76 -23.53
CA ALA A 152 27.59 5.82 -22.87
C ALA A 152 27.10 4.38 -23.04
N ARG A 153 27.49 3.72 -24.13
CA ARG A 153 27.12 2.33 -24.42
C ARG A 153 28.09 1.41 -23.71
N ALA A 154 27.67 0.94 -22.56
CA ALA A 154 28.39 -0.12 -21.90
C ALA A 154 27.89 -1.49 -22.37
N GLN A 155 28.80 -2.44 -22.55
CA GLN A 155 28.48 -3.77 -23.04
C GLN A 155 27.49 -4.49 -22.10
N ASP A 156 26.58 -5.28 -22.68
CA ASP A 156 25.57 -6.07 -21.98
C ASP A 156 24.72 -5.27 -20.97
N LEU A 157 24.44 -4.00 -21.29
CA LEU A 157 23.68 -3.11 -20.42
C LEU A 157 22.27 -3.65 -20.10
N HIS A 158 21.61 -4.28 -21.07
CA HIS A 158 20.29 -4.88 -20.88
C HIS A 158 20.29 -5.94 -19.76
N ILE A 159 21.33 -6.77 -19.65
CA ILE A 159 21.50 -7.75 -18.56
C ILE A 159 21.57 -7.03 -17.21
N SER A 160 22.38 -5.97 -17.12
CA SER A 160 22.49 -5.17 -15.90
C SER A 160 21.17 -4.48 -15.54
N LEU A 161 20.44 -3.95 -16.53
CA LEU A 161 19.14 -3.29 -16.34
C LEU A 161 18.10 -4.28 -15.84
N CYS A 162 17.96 -5.44 -16.48
CA CYS A 162 17.04 -6.49 -16.06
C CYS A 162 17.33 -6.95 -14.63
N ALA A 163 18.61 -7.12 -14.26
CA ALA A 163 18.99 -7.43 -12.89
C ALA A 163 18.59 -6.32 -11.90
N VAL A 164 18.85 -5.05 -12.22
CA VAL A 164 18.44 -3.92 -11.35
C VAL A 164 16.92 -3.85 -11.21
N LEU A 165 16.17 -4.02 -12.30
CA LEU A 165 14.70 -4.02 -12.28
C LEU A 165 14.15 -5.17 -11.43
N MET A 166 14.71 -6.37 -11.56
CA MET A 166 14.37 -7.52 -10.72
C MET A 166 14.62 -7.26 -9.23
N ALA A 167 15.78 -6.72 -8.89
CA ALA A 167 16.11 -6.35 -7.51
C ALA A 167 15.12 -5.34 -6.93
N GLU A 168 14.70 -4.35 -7.73
CA GLU A 168 13.77 -3.32 -7.30
C GLU A 168 12.34 -3.82 -7.18
N ALA A 169 11.84 -4.52 -8.20
CA ALA A 169 10.47 -5.03 -8.27
C ALA A 169 10.21 -6.12 -7.22
N CYS A 170 11.14 -7.08 -7.05
CA CYS A 170 11.00 -8.17 -6.10
C CYS A 170 11.41 -7.80 -4.67
N ASN A 171 11.92 -6.58 -4.44
CA ASN A 171 12.39 -6.11 -3.14
C ASN A 171 13.50 -6.97 -2.49
N ILE A 172 14.32 -7.64 -3.29
CA ILE A 172 15.37 -8.56 -2.82
C ILE A 172 16.77 -7.91 -2.69
N GLY A 173 16.93 -6.66 -3.15
CA GLY A 173 18.24 -5.99 -3.19
C GLY A 173 19.15 -6.51 -4.30
N LEU A 174 20.37 -5.95 -4.43
CA LEU A 174 21.29 -6.32 -5.51
C LEU A 174 22.08 -7.60 -5.20
N GLU A 175 22.34 -7.89 -3.92
CA GLU A 175 23.16 -9.01 -3.45
C GLU A 175 22.86 -10.36 -4.15
N PRO A 176 21.59 -10.79 -4.29
CA PRO A 176 21.28 -12.08 -4.93
C PRO A 176 21.63 -12.16 -6.42
N LEU A 177 21.79 -11.01 -7.09
CA LEU A 177 22.02 -10.92 -8.53
C LEU A 177 23.49 -10.63 -8.88
N ILE A 178 24.36 -10.46 -7.87
CA ILE A 178 25.77 -10.18 -8.09
C ILE A 178 26.50 -11.46 -8.51
N LYS A 179 27.19 -11.41 -9.65
CA LYS A 179 28.09 -12.47 -10.11
C LYS A 179 29.45 -11.86 -10.45
N HIS A 180 30.46 -12.15 -9.63
CA HIS A 180 31.80 -11.55 -9.76
C HIS A 180 32.52 -11.91 -11.06
N ASN A 181 32.20 -13.06 -11.64
CA ASN A 181 32.76 -13.55 -12.89
C ASN A 181 32.05 -13.01 -14.15
N ILE A 182 30.96 -12.26 -13.99
CA ILE A 182 30.20 -11.69 -15.11
C ILE A 182 30.27 -10.16 -15.02
N PRO A 183 30.99 -9.47 -15.93
CA PRO A 183 31.18 -8.02 -15.87
C PRO A 183 29.86 -7.22 -15.73
N ALA A 184 28.82 -7.64 -16.44
CA ALA A 184 27.48 -7.05 -16.42
C ALA A 184 26.76 -7.16 -15.06
N LEU A 185 27.17 -8.10 -14.20
CA LEU A 185 26.51 -8.40 -12.92
C LEU A 185 27.42 -8.16 -11.71
N THR A 186 28.52 -7.41 -11.89
CA THR A 186 29.34 -7.00 -10.74
C THR A 186 28.61 -5.99 -9.86
N ARG A 187 28.91 -5.95 -8.55
CA ARG A 187 28.29 -4.99 -7.61
C ARG A 187 28.40 -3.55 -8.10
N HIS A 188 29.61 -3.16 -8.53
CA HIS A 188 29.88 -1.83 -9.04
C HIS A 188 29.04 -1.51 -10.27
N ARG A 189 28.95 -2.47 -11.21
CA ARG A 189 28.14 -2.35 -12.42
C ARG A 189 26.67 -2.12 -12.11
N LEU A 190 26.06 -2.96 -11.27
CA LEU A 190 24.63 -2.85 -10.94
C LEU A 190 24.32 -1.56 -10.18
N SER A 191 25.19 -1.16 -9.24
CA SER A 191 25.06 0.10 -8.53
C SER A 191 25.13 1.30 -9.48
N TRP A 192 26.08 1.29 -10.42
CA TRP A 192 26.23 2.33 -11.42
C TRP A 192 25.02 2.40 -12.35
N VAL A 193 24.49 1.26 -12.82
CA VAL A 193 23.29 1.22 -13.66
C VAL A 193 22.07 1.79 -12.93
N LYS A 194 21.84 1.35 -11.68
CA LYS A 194 20.76 1.86 -10.84
C LYS A 194 20.81 3.38 -10.69
N GLN A 195 21.99 3.96 -10.49
CA GLN A 195 22.14 5.40 -10.27
C GLN A 195 21.98 6.22 -11.56
N ASN A 196 22.48 5.72 -12.69
CA ASN A 196 22.61 6.53 -13.90
C ASN A 196 21.54 6.26 -14.96
N TYR A 197 20.79 5.16 -14.86
CA TYR A 197 19.80 4.75 -15.86
C TYR A 197 18.39 4.65 -15.31
N LEU A 198 18.20 4.23 -14.05
CA LEU A 198 16.88 4.03 -13.48
C LEU A 198 16.30 5.36 -12.97
N ARG A 199 15.41 5.98 -13.74
CA ARG A 199 14.70 7.22 -13.38
C ARG A 199 13.20 7.09 -13.66
N ALA A 200 12.39 7.99 -13.10
CA ALA A 200 10.96 7.97 -13.29
C ALA A 200 10.59 8.10 -14.78
N GLU A 201 11.28 8.97 -15.51
CA GLU A 201 11.05 9.25 -16.92
C GLU A 201 11.37 8.02 -17.79
N THR A 202 12.52 7.37 -17.54
CA THR A 202 12.91 6.16 -18.29
C THR A 202 12.00 4.98 -17.99
N LEU A 203 11.49 4.87 -16.75
CA LEU A 203 10.50 3.86 -16.37
C LEU A 203 9.17 4.07 -17.10
N VAL A 204 8.73 5.32 -17.22
CA VAL A 204 7.49 5.67 -17.96
C VAL A 204 7.66 5.31 -19.44
N SER A 205 8.76 5.69 -20.08
CA SER A 205 9.03 5.35 -21.48
C SER A 205 9.13 3.85 -21.72
N ALA A 206 9.85 3.13 -20.85
CA ALA A 206 9.95 1.67 -20.91
C ALA A 206 8.57 1.01 -20.73
N ASN A 207 7.75 1.50 -19.81
CA ASN A 207 6.40 0.97 -19.59
C ASN A 207 5.50 1.20 -20.80
N ALA A 208 5.60 2.34 -21.48
CA ALA A 208 4.87 2.60 -22.72
C ALA A 208 5.18 1.54 -23.78
N ARG A 209 6.46 1.17 -23.97
CA ARG A 209 6.86 0.09 -24.89
C ARG A 209 6.21 -1.26 -24.55
N LEU A 210 6.17 -1.59 -23.26
CA LEU A 210 5.57 -2.85 -22.79
C LEU A 210 4.06 -2.87 -23.02
N VAL A 211 3.37 -1.75 -22.71
CA VAL A 211 1.92 -1.61 -22.93
C VAL A 211 1.58 -1.66 -24.42
N ASP A 212 2.35 -0.96 -25.25
CA ASP A 212 2.19 -0.98 -26.71
C ASP A 212 2.31 -2.41 -27.24
N PHE A 213 3.35 -3.14 -26.82
CA PHE A 213 3.50 -4.55 -27.21
C PHE A 213 2.35 -5.43 -26.70
N GLN A 214 1.97 -5.29 -25.42
CA GLN A 214 0.87 -6.05 -24.83
C GLN A 214 -0.44 -5.85 -25.61
N SER A 215 -0.71 -4.63 -26.08
CA SER A 215 -1.91 -4.30 -26.87
C SER A 215 -2.00 -5.07 -28.19
N THR A 216 -0.87 -5.54 -28.73
CA THR A 216 -0.83 -6.34 -29.96
C THR A 216 -1.17 -7.82 -29.75
N LEU A 217 -1.18 -8.31 -28.51
CA LEU A 217 -1.45 -9.71 -28.20
C LEU A 217 -2.96 -10.00 -28.27
N GLU A 218 -3.35 -11.05 -29.00
CA GLU A 218 -4.76 -11.46 -29.14
C GLU A 218 -5.42 -11.72 -27.77
N LEU A 219 -4.66 -12.28 -26.83
CA LEU A 219 -5.14 -12.54 -25.48
C LEU A 219 -5.52 -11.25 -24.73
N ALA A 220 -4.74 -10.18 -24.90
CA ALA A 220 -5.05 -8.89 -24.30
C ALA A 220 -6.36 -8.32 -24.86
N GLY A 221 -6.57 -8.44 -26.17
CA GLY A 221 -7.84 -8.05 -26.81
C GLY A 221 -9.06 -8.82 -26.30
N ARG A 222 -8.89 -10.09 -25.93
CA ARG A 222 -9.96 -10.91 -25.33
C ARG A 222 -10.25 -10.55 -23.86
N TRP A 223 -9.26 -10.02 -23.12
CA TRP A 223 -9.41 -9.63 -21.71
C TRP A 223 -9.99 -8.22 -21.51
N GLY A 224 -9.99 -7.38 -22.56
CA GLY A 224 -10.67 -6.09 -22.57
C GLY A 224 -9.76 -4.93 -23.02
N GLY A 225 -10.37 -3.80 -23.37
CA GLY A 225 -9.67 -2.64 -23.96
C GLY A 225 -8.87 -1.77 -22.99
N GLY A 226 -8.56 -2.25 -21.78
CA GLY A 226 -7.79 -1.49 -20.78
C GLY A 226 -8.59 -0.43 -19.99
N GLU A 227 -9.90 -0.30 -20.20
CA GLU A 227 -10.75 0.65 -19.47
C GLU A 227 -11.07 0.20 -18.03
N VAL A 228 -10.91 -1.10 -17.73
CA VAL A 228 -11.17 -1.68 -16.42
C VAL A 228 -9.93 -2.41 -15.94
N ALA A 229 -9.32 -1.91 -14.87
CA ALA A 229 -8.20 -2.56 -14.19
C ALA A 229 -8.66 -3.16 -12.87
N SER A 230 -8.48 -4.46 -12.68
CA SER A 230 -8.62 -5.11 -11.38
C SER A 230 -7.29 -5.01 -10.63
N ALA A 231 -7.07 -3.88 -9.96
CA ALA A 231 -5.89 -3.68 -9.11
C ALA A 231 -6.13 -4.33 -7.74
N ASP A 232 -5.76 -5.59 -7.60
CA ASP A 232 -5.74 -6.28 -6.30
C ASP A 232 -4.45 -5.91 -5.54
N GLY A 233 -4.50 -4.79 -4.81
CA GLY A 233 -3.32 -4.29 -4.09
C GLY A 233 -3.47 -2.88 -3.52
N MET A 234 -4.59 -2.60 -2.84
CA MET A 234 -4.78 -1.30 -2.20
C MET A 234 -4.16 -1.29 -0.81
N ARG A 235 -2.95 -0.72 -0.68
CA ARG A 235 -2.25 -0.56 0.61
C ARG A 235 -2.63 0.77 1.26
N PHE A 236 -3.48 0.72 2.27
CA PHE A 236 -3.84 1.93 3.04
C PHE A 236 -2.74 2.29 4.04
N VAL A 237 -2.38 3.58 4.06
CA VAL A 237 -1.55 4.17 5.13
C VAL A 237 -2.41 4.24 6.37
N THR A 238 -2.08 3.47 7.41
CA THR A 238 -2.77 3.62 8.70
C THR A 238 -2.08 4.67 9.56
N PRO A 239 -2.78 5.74 9.98
CA PRO A 239 -2.18 6.81 10.78
C PRO A 239 -1.88 6.38 12.22
N VAL A 240 -2.40 5.24 12.67
CA VAL A 240 -2.29 4.74 14.05
C VAL A 240 -1.61 3.36 14.08
N LYS A 241 -0.69 3.17 15.03
CA LYS A 241 -0.08 1.87 15.30
C LYS A 241 -1.14 0.88 15.77
N THR A 242 -1.42 -0.12 14.95
CA THR A 242 -2.31 -1.24 15.27
C THR A 242 -1.56 -2.55 15.19
N ILE A 243 -2.05 -3.57 15.90
CA ILE A 243 -1.39 -4.89 15.97
C ILE A 243 -1.28 -5.57 14.60
N ASN A 244 -2.17 -5.20 13.68
CA ASN A 244 -2.26 -5.71 12.31
C ASN A 244 -1.48 -4.87 11.27
N SER A 245 -0.73 -3.85 11.70
CA SER A 245 0.05 -2.98 10.80
C SER A 245 1.55 -3.32 10.79
N GLY A 246 2.12 -3.51 9.59
CA GLY A 246 3.55 -3.80 9.36
C GLY A 246 4.29 -2.64 8.69
N SER A 247 5.58 -2.44 9.01
CA SER A 247 6.41 -1.37 8.43
C SER A 247 6.96 -1.78 7.06
N ASN A 248 6.74 -0.98 6.02
CA ASN A 248 7.41 -1.16 4.73
C ASN A 248 8.39 0.01 4.46
N ARG A 249 9.63 -0.19 4.92
CA ARG A 249 10.69 0.84 4.91
C ARG A 249 11.07 1.34 3.51
N LYS A 250 10.81 0.55 2.47
CA LYS A 250 11.33 0.80 1.11
C LYS A 250 10.46 1.77 0.30
N TYR A 251 9.15 1.75 0.50
CA TYR A 251 8.22 2.63 -0.23
C TYR A 251 7.84 3.90 0.54
N PHE A 252 7.92 3.88 1.88
CA PHE A 252 7.36 4.94 2.72
C PHE A 252 8.28 5.40 3.87
N GLY A 253 9.56 4.99 3.84
CA GLY A 253 10.56 5.34 4.85
C GLY A 253 10.37 4.62 6.19
N SER A 254 11.29 4.87 7.13
CA SER A 254 11.19 4.34 8.49
C SER A 254 10.16 5.14 9.30
N GLY A 255 8.99 4.54 9.55
CA GLY A 255 7.96 5.14 10.43
C GLY A 255 6.53 4.87 9.97
N THR A 256 6.34 4.59 8.68
CA THR A 256 5.02 4.42 8.06
C THR A 256 4.69 2.92 7.95
N ARG A 257 3.54 2.53 8.51
CA ARG A 257 3.05 1.14 8.48
C ARG A 257 1.80 1.03 7.63
N HIS A 258 1.67 -0.10 6.96
CA HIS A 258 0.59 -0.37 6.00
C HIS A 258 -0.17 -1.61 6.42
N HIS A 259 -1.43 -1.65 6.01
CA HIS A 259 -2.21 -2.88 5.95
C HIS A 259 -2.14 -3.44 4.53
N LEU A 260 -1.95 -4.75 4.44
CA LEU A 260 -2.27 -5.52 3.24
C LEU A 260 -3.70 -6.01 3.46
N VAL A 261 -4.61 -5.60 2.58
CA VAL A 261 -5.88 -6.29 2.38
C VAL A 261 -5.69 -7.18 1.16
#